data_AF-A0A820B1J7-F1
#
_entry.id   AF-A0A820B1J7-F1
#
_cell.length_a   1.000
_cell.length_b   1.000
_cell.length_c   1.000
_cell.angle_alpha   90.00
_cell.angle_beta   90.00
_cell.angle_gamma   90.00
#
_symmetry.space_group_name_H-M   'P 1'
#
loop_
_entity.id
_entity.type
_entity.pdbx_description
1 polymer ?
#
loop_
_entity_poly.entity_id
_entity_poly.type
_entity_poly.pdbx_seq_one_letter_code
_entity_poly.pdbx_strand_id
1 'polypeptide(L)'
;MQALGLDVAKPPFLDGKKQFSAEEANQSRCITKVRWVVEVTNCRIKQFKYFANTIENSSLIYLESDLSIVCALINSYEPPMAASKLEDSEVSQKIMKLLHQKNRIQLLLEKNNLIKGTSQWDTINHDEIMDCFPIMSKEDVGDLTFG
;
A
#
# COMPACT_ATOMS: atom_id res chain seq x y z
N MET A 1 -13.02 -17.31 -3.08
CA MET A 1 -12.83 -16.01 -2.40
C MET A 1 -14.15 -15.31 -2.11
N GLN A 2 -15.02 -15.04 -3.09
CA GLN A 2 -16.35 -14.45 -2.83
C GLN A 2 -17.25 -15.33 -1.93
N ALA A 3 -17.18 -16.67 -2.07
CA ALA A 3 -17.89 -17.60 -1.17
C ALA A 3 -17.41 -17.54 0.30
N LEU A 4 -16.23 -16.94 0.56
CA LEU A 4 -15.69 -16.70 1.90
C LEU A 4 -15.95 -15.26 2.37
N GLY A 5 -16.74 -14.46 1.62
CA GLY A 5 -16.98 -13.05 1.91
C GLY A 5 -15.79 -12.13 1.64
N LEU A 6 -14.78 -12.61 0.91
CA LEU A 6 -13.57 -11.84 0.59
C LEU A 6 -13.67 -11.22 -0.80
N ASP A 7 -13.36 -9.92 -0.88
CA ASP A 7 -13.27 -9.20 -2.14
C ASP A 7 -11.85 -9.26 -2.70
N VAL A 8 -11.74 -9.30 -4.03
CA VAL A 8 -10.45 -9.42 -4.74
C VAL A 8 -10.16 -8.11 -5.44
N ALA A 9 -9.11 -7.42 -4.99
CA ALA A 9 -8.68 -6.16 -5.56
C ALA A 9 -7.32 -6.30 -6.28
N LYS A 10 -7.19 -5.65 -7.44
CA LYS A 10 -5.93 -5.54 -8.20
C LYS A 10 -5.55 -4.06 -8.31
N PRO A 11 -4.27 -3.69 -8.19
CA PRO A 11 -3.85 -2.33 -8.46
C PRO A 11 -4.26 -1.91 -9.89
N PRO A 12 -4.74 -0.68 -10.08
CA PRO A 12 -5.08 -0.18 -11.41
C PRO A 12 -3.83 -0.09 -12.29
N PHE A 13 -4.04 -0.19 -13.60
CA PHE A 13 -3.00 0.01 -14.61
C PHE A 13 -3.21 1.38 -15.27
N LEU A 14 -2.13 1.95 -15.79
CA LEU A 14 -2.20 3.27 -16.42
C LEU A 14 -3.00 3.25 -17.72
N ASP A 15 -3.10 2.11 -18.42
CA ASP A 15 -3.92 1.91 -19.63
C ASP A 15 -3.83 3.07 -20.64
N GLY A 16 -2.60 3.51 -20.94
CA GLY A 16 -2.31 4.61 -21.87
C GLY A 16 -2.38 6.02 -21.28
N LYS A 17 -2.80 6.18 -20.02
CA LYS A 17 -2.70 7.44 -19.26
C LYS A 17 -1.27 7.68 -18.80
N LYS A 18 -0.89 8.95 -18.65
CA LYS A 18 0.42 9.33 -18.07
C LYS A 18 0.46 9.19 -16.55
N GLN A 19 -0.68 9.32 -15.87
CA GLN A 19 -0.82 9.29 -14.41
C GLN A 19 -2.16 8.68 -14.01
N PHE A 20 -2.23 8.15 -12.79
CA PHE A 20 -3.47 7.66 -12.18
C PHE A 20 -4.41 8.80 -11.81
N SER A 21 -5.71 8.53 -11.81
CA SER A 21 -6.68 9.40 -11.13
C SER A 21 -6.45 9.37 -9.62
N ALA A 22 -7.01 10.35 -8.90
CA ALA A 22 -6.94 10.35 -7.44
C ALA A 22 -7.58 9.09 -6.83
N GLU A 23 -8.67 8.59 -7.42
CA GLU A 23 -9.35 7.37 -6.97
C GLU A 23 -8.49 6.12 -7.25
N GLU A 24 -7.93 6.00 -8.44
CA GLU A 24 -7.03 4.90 -8.81
C GLU A 24 -5.79 4.87 -7.90
N ALA A 25 -5.20 6.03 -7.62
CA ALA A 25 -4.06 6.16 -6.72
C ALA A 25 -4.43 5.77 -5.27
N ASN A 26 -5.59 6.19 -4.79
CA ASN A 26 -6.10 5.84 -3.46
C ASN A 26 -6.37 4.34 -3.33
N GLN A 27 -6.99 3.71 -4.34
CA GLN A 27 -7.16 2.26 -4.40
C GLN A 27 -5.81 1.53 -4.36
N SER A 28 -4.84 1.98 -5.16
CA SER A 28 -3.49 1.41 -5.15
C SER A 28 -2.79 1.54 -3.80
N ARG A 29 -2.98 2.67 -3.09
CA ARG A 29 -2.44 2.87 -1.73
C ARG A 29 -3.07 1.87 -0.75
N CYS A 30 -4.38 1.70 -0.79
CA CYS A 30 -5.09 0.74 0.06
C CYS A 30 -4.58 -0.70 -0.16
N ILE A 31 -4.44 -1.12 -1.42
CA ILE A 31 -3.90 -2.45 -1.76
C ILE A 31 -2.47 -2.60 -1.23
N THR A 32 -1.63 -1.57 -1.36
CA THR A 32 -0.25 -1.60 -0.87
C THR A 32 -0.17 -1.76 0.65
N LYS A 33 -1.08 -1.16 1.42
CA LYS A 33 -1.12 -1.33 2.88
C LYS A 33 -1.38 -2.79 3.29
N VAL A 34 -2.24 -3.50 2.57
CA VAL A 34 -2.54 -4.92 2.84
C VAL A 34 -1.49 -5.86 2.24
N ARG A 35 -0.77 -5.42 1.20
CA ARG A 35 0.27 -6.20 0.52
C ARG A 35 1.33 -6.73 1.48
N TRP A 36 1.67 -5.99 2.52
CA TRP A 36 2.65 -6.41 3.52
C TRP A 36 2.35 -7.81 4.09
N VAL A 37 1.08 -8.13 4.37
CA VAL A 37 0.69 -9.46 4.88
C VAL A 37 1.01 -10.57 3.87
N VAL A 38 0.74 -10.31 2.59
CA VAL A 38 1.04 -11.24 1.49
C VAL A 38 2.54 -11.41 1.31
N GLU A 39 3.30 -10.31 1.38
CA GLU A 39 4.77 -10.33 1.26
C GLU A 39 5.43 -11.10 2.41
N VAL A 40 4.96 -10.91 3.64
CA VAL A 40 5.44 -11.67 4.81
C VAL A 40 5.14 -13.16 4.67
N THR A 41 3.93 -13.52 4.20
CA THR A 41 3.56 -14.91 3.94
C THR A 41 4.47 -15.53 2.88
N ASN A 42 4.67 -14.82 1.76
CA ASN A 42 5.57 -15.25 0.70
C ASN A 42 7.03 -15.38 1.17
N CYS A 43 7.47 -14.49 2.07
CA CYS A 43 8.79 -14.57 2.67
C CYS A 43 8.98 -15.88 3.44
N ARG A 44 7.98 -16.30 4.25
CA ARG A 44 8.00 -17.58 4.97
C ARG A 44 8.06 -18.77 4.03
N ILE A 45 7.24 -18.78 2.97
CA ILE A 45 7.26 -19.86 1.97
C ILE A 45 8.63 -19.95 1.30
N LYS A 46 9.26 -18.81 0.99
CA LYS A 46 10.59 -18.75 0.39
C LYS A 46 11.74 -19.11 1.33
N GLN A 47 11.51 -19.35 2.62
CA GLN A 47 12.53 -19.94 3.49
C GLN A 47 12.82 -21.40 3.11
N PHE A 48 11.87 -22.08 2.48
CA PHE A 48 12.04 -23.42 1.96
C PHE A 48 12.81 -23.35 0.62
N LYS A 49 14.00 -23.97 0.57
CA LYS A 49 14.90 -23.93 -0.60
C LYS A 49 14.22 -24.30 -1.92
N TYR A 50 13.24 -25.20 -1.88
CA TYR A 50 12.45 -25.59 -3.04
C TYR A 50 11.72 -24.39 -3.67
N PHE A 51 11.06 -23.56 -2.84
CA PHE A 51 10.31 -22.38 -3.29
C PHE A 51 11.17 -21.12 -3.45
N ALA A 52 12.38 -21.12 -2.92
CA ALA A 52 13.35 -20.03 -3.10
C ALA A 52 13.97 -20.00 -4.50
N ASN A 53 14.02 -21.17 -5.18
CA ASN A 53 14.69 -21.36 -6.46
C ASN A 53 13.69 -21.59 -7.60
N THR A 54 14.20 -21.60 -8.83
CA THR A 54 13.42 -21.97 -10.01
C THR A 54 12.99 -23.43 -9.92
N ILE A 55 11.69 -23.68 -10.06
CA ILE A 55 11.10 -25.01 -10.03
C ILE A 55 11.14 -25.60 -11.44
N GLU A 56 11.57 -26.86 -11.55
CA GLU A 56 11.59 -27.58 -12.81
C GLU A 56 10.17 -27.87 -13.31
N ASN A 57 9.96 -27.78 -14.64
CA ASN A 57 8.64 -27.98 -15.24
C ASN A 57 8.03 -29.37 -14.94
N SER A 58 8.87 -30.39 -14.78
CA SER A 58 8.48 -31.75 -14.37
C SER A 58 7.80 -31.79 -13.01
N SER A 59 8.18 -30.90 -12.09
CA SER A 59 7.66 -30.85 -10.72
C SER A 59 6.41 -30.00 -10.57
N LEU A 60 5.99 -29.27 -11.63
CA LEU A 60 4.79 -28.41 -11.58
C LEU A 60 3.52 -29.19 -11.25
N ILE A 61 3.46 -30.47 -11.62
CA ILE A 61 2.33 -31.36 -11.29
C ILE A 61 2.17 -31.57 -9.78
N TYR A 62 3.23 -31.38 -9.00
CA TYR A 62 3.23 -31.54 -7.53
C TYR A 62 3.23 -30.19 -6.79
N LEU A 63 3.29 -29.06 -7.51
CA LEU A 63 3.47 -27.75 -6.92
C LEU A 63 2.38 -27.40 -5.90
N GLU A 64 1.13 -27.75 -6.21
CA GLU A 64 0.00 -27.51 -5.31
C GLU A 64 0.09 -28.33 -4.02
N SER A 65 0.47 -29.61 -4.12
CA SER A 65 0.67 -30.47 -2.95
C SER A 65 1.85 -30.00 -2.11
N ASP A 66 2.96 -29.66 -2.74
CA ASP A 66 4.16 -29.17 -2.06
C ASP A 66 3.86 -27.87 -1.30
N LEU A 67 3.13 -26.95 -1.94
CA LEU A 67 2.73 -25.68 -1.33
C LEU A 67 1.77 -25.92 -0.16
N SER A 68 0.82 -26.83 -0.31
CA SER A 68 -0.13 -27.18 0.75
C SER A 68 0.58 -27.77 1.97
N ILE A 69 1.57 -28.65 1.75
CA ILE A 69 2.40 -29.22 2.81
C ILE A 69 3.18 -28.12 3.53
N VAL A 70 3.86 -27.23 2.78
CA VAL A 70 4.64 -26.13 3.38
C VAL A 70 3.74 -25.17 4.16
N CYS A 71 2.57 -24.81 3.62
CA CYS A 71 1.60 -23.98 4.34
C CYS A 71 1.11 -24.66 5.63
N ALA A 72 0.87 -25.98 5.61
CA ALA A 72 0.48 -26.73 6.80
C ALA A 72 1.60 -26.74 7.86
N LEU A 73 2.87 -26.89 7.44
CA LEU A 73 4.02 -26.80 8.33
C LEU A 73 4.14 -25.41 8.96
N ILE A 74 4.07 -24.35 8.15
CA ILE A 74 4.10 -22.96 8.64
C ILE A 74 2.97 -22.76 9.66
N ASN A 75 1.75 -23.17 9.35
CA ASN A 75 0.62 -22.99 10.27
C ASN A 75 0.74 -23.79 11.57
N SER A 76 1.46 -24.93 11.55
CA SER A 76 1.62 -25.81 12.71
C SER A 76 2.75 -25.37 13.63
N TYR A 77 3.82 -24.78 13.09
CA TYR A 77 5.07 -24.56 13.81
C TYR A 77 5.55 -23.10 13.87
N GLU A 78 5.15 -22.23 12.93
CA GLU A 78 5.54 -20.82 12.96
C GLU A 78 4.57 -19.99 13.82
N PRO A 79 5.07 -18.96 14.52
CA PRO A 79 4.20 -18.04 15.23
C PRO A 79 3.26 -17.30 14.27
N PRO A 80 2.09 -16.82 14.73
CA PRO A 80 1.21 -15.97 13.93
C PRO A 80 1.97 -14.76 13.35
N MET A 81 1.71 -14.40 12.08
CA MET A 81 2.46 -13.36 11.36
C MET A 81 2.35 -11.96 11.99
N ALA A 82 1.17 -11.65 12.53
CA ALA A 82 0.94 -10.51 13.40
C ALA A 82 -0.38 -10.75 14.13
N ALA A 83 -0.43 -10.46 15.43
CA ALA A 83 -1.71 -10.33 16.12
C ALA A 83 -2.27 -8.94 15.81
N SER A 84 -3.55 -8.85 15.44
CA SER A 84 -4.20 -7.56 15.25
C SER A 84 -4.23 -6.82 16.59
N LYS A 85 -3.76 -5.57 16.58
CA LYS A 85 -3.83 -4.65 17.70
C LYS A 85 -5.16 -3.91 17.66
N LEU A 86 -5.63 -3.42 18.80
CA LEU A 86 -6.82 -2.56 18.87
C LEU A 86 -6.68 -1.32 17.97
N GLU A 87 -5.48 -0.75 17.93
CA GLU A 87 -5.12 0.41 17.08
C GLU A 87 -5.29 0.13 15.57
N ASP A 88 -5.14 -1.11 15.12
CA ASP A 88 -5.27 -1.46 13.69
C ASP A 88 -6.69 -1.21 13.17
N SER A 89 -7.70 -1.38 14.04
CA SER A 89 -9.09 -1.09 13.69
C SER A 89 -9.31 0.40 13.46
N GLU A 90 -8.73 1.25 14.31
CA GLU A 90 -8.82 2.72 14.18
C GLU A 90 -8.12 3.20 12.92
N VAL A 91 -6.92 2.66 12.66
CA VAL A 91 -6.16 2.95 11.43
C VAL A 91 -6.92 2.49 10.19
N SER A 92 -7.53 1.30 10.21
CA SER A 92 -8.35 0.80 9.11
C SER A 92 -9.53 1.71 8.82
N GLN A 93 -10.27 2.12 9.85
CA GLN A 93 -11.39 3.06 9.72
C GLN A 93 -10.94 4.41 9.14
N LYS A 94 -9.78 4.93 9.58
CA LYS A 94 -9.19 6.16 9.04
C LYS A 94 -8.86 6.01 7.55
N ILE A 95 -8.21 4.92 7.16
CA ILE A 95 -7.89 4.63 5.74
C ILE A 95 -9.18 4.58 4.91
N MET A 96 -10.21 3.89 5.39
CA MET A 96 -11.48 3.77 4.65
C MET A 96 -12.22 5.10 4.50
N LYS A 97 -12.16 5.98 5.52
CA LYS A 97 -12.71 7.33 5.45
C LYS A 97 -11.98 8.20 4.42
N LEU A 98 -10.65 8.10 4.38
CA LEU A 98 -9.79 8.90 3.50
C LEU A 98 -9.81 8.40 2.04
N LEU A 99 -9.99 7.08 1.83
CA LEU A 99 -10.13 6.47 0.51
C LEU A 99 -11.22 7.17 -0.33
N HIS A 100 -12.35 7.51 0.30
CA HIS A 100 -13.50 8.13 -0.33
C HIS A 100 -13.46 9.67 -0.29
N GLN A 101 -12.44 10.26 0.33
CA GLN A 101 -12.33 11.71 0.44
C GLN A 101 -11.85 12.31 -0.88
N LYS A 102 -12.56 13.33 -1.36
CA LYS A 102 -12.15 14.08 -2.56
C LYS A 102 -10.81 14.79 -2.31
N ASN A 103 -9.93 14.71 -3.31
CA ASN A 103 -8.63 15.36 -3.27
C ASN A 103 -8.78 16.89 -3.26
N ARG A 104 -8.57 17.50 -2.09
CA ARG A 104 -8.65 18.96 -1.92
C ARG A 104 -7.60 19.71 -2.72
N ILE A 105 -6.41 19.13 -2.90
CA ILE A 105 -5.33 19.75 -3.69
C ILE A 105 -5.74 19.83 -5.16
N GLN A 106 -6.35 18.77 -5.70
CA GLN A 106 -6.86 18.79 -7.06
C GLN A 106 -7.88 19.93 -7.27
N LEU A 107 -8.83 20.09 -6.33
CA LEU A 107 -9.79 21.20 -6.38
C LEU A 107 -9.12 22.57 -6.34
N LEU A 108 -8.06 22.75 -5.55
CA LEU A 108 -7.30 24.01 -5.47
C LEU A 108 -6.53 24.28 -6.76
N LEU A 109 -5.92 23.25 -7.36
CA LEU A 109 -5.20 23.37 -8.62
C LEU A 109 -6.14 23.76 -9.77
N GLU A 110 -7.32 23.13 -9.83
CA GLU A 110 -8.35 23.44 -10.83
C GLU A 110 -8.91 24.86 -10.62
N LYS A 111 -9.26 25.23 -9.38
CA LYS A 111 -9.78 26.57 -9.05
C LYS A 111 -8.81 27.69 -9.41
N ASN A 112 -7.51 27.48 -9.18
CA ASN A 112 -6.47 28.47 -9.42
C ASN A 112 -5.82 28.33 -10.82
N ASN A 113 -6.33 27.46 -11.69
CA ASN A 113 -5.77 27.17 -13.03
C ASN A 113 -4.28 26.79 -13.04
N LEU A 114 -3.78 26.19 -11.95
CA LEU A 114 -2.36 25.87 -11.75
C LEU A 114 -1.90 24.62 -12.52
N ILE A 115 -2.82 23.85 -13.11
CA ILE A 115 -2.50 22.63 -13.87
C ILE A 115 -1.84 22.95 -15.22
N LYS A 116 -2.11 24.14 -15.77
CA LYS A 116 -1.63 24.57 -17.11
C LYS A 116 -0.55 25.66 -17.03
N GLY A 117 -0.22 26.12 -15.83
CA GLY A 117 0.77 27.18 -15.62
C GLY A 117 2.20 26.66 -15.84
N THR A 118 3.05 27.49 -16.45
CA THR A 118 4.50 27.32 -16.38
C THR A 118 4.96 27.59 -14.94
N SER A 119 5.80 26.72 -14.37
CA SER A 119 6.36 26.91 -13.03
C SER A 119 7.01 28.29 -12.92
N GLN A 120 6.46 29.14 -12.05
CA GLN A 120 7.11 30.38 -11.64
C GLN A 120 7.95 30.04 -10.41
N TRP A 121 9.26 30.05 -10.60
CA TRP A 121 10.22 29.78 -9.54
C TRP A 121 10.66 31.11 -8.96
N ASP A 122 10.26 31.38 -7.73
CA ASP A 122 10.79 32.49 -6.95
C ASP A 122 12.03 32.04 -6.20
N THR A 123 13.04 32.91 -6.11
CA THR A 123 14.23 32.67 -5.30
C THR A 123 13.83 32.78 -3.83
N ILE A 124 13.94 31.69 -3.09
CA ILE A 124 13.62 31.66 -1.66
C ILE A 124 14.89 31.90 -0.85
N ASN A 125 14.89 32.91 0.03
CA ASN A 125 16.00 33.17 0.94
C ASN A 125 15.87 32.35 2.23
N HIS A 126 17.00 31.92 2.79
CA HIS A 126 17.04 31.12 4.02
C HIS A 126 16.28 31.77 5.20
N ASP A 127 16.40 33.10 5.32
CA ASP A 127 15.79 33.86 6.41
C ASP A 127 14.26 33.97 6.29
N GLU A 128 13.70 33.77 5.09
CA GLU A 128 12.25 33.82 4.85
C GLU A 128 11.57 32.50 5.24
N ILE A 129 12.30 31.37 5.26
CA ILE A 129 11.74 30.03 5.46
C ILE A 129 11.77 29.59 6.93
N MET A 130 12.80 30.01 7.68
CA MET A 130 13.02 29.56 9.07
C MET A 130 11.78 29.77 9.96
N ASP A 131 11.09 30.90 9.80
CA ASP A 131 9.91 31.24 10.61
C ASP A 131 8.60 30.58 10.15
N CYS A 132 8.57 30.01 8.93
CA CYS A 132 7.36 29.46 8.34
C CYS A 132 7.45 27.96 7.96
N PHE A 133 8.58 27.31 8.26
CA PHE A 133 8.69 25.86 8.13
C PHE A 133 7.91 25.15 9.24
N PRO A 134 6.99 24.24 8.92
CA PRO A 134 6.15 23.61 9.94
C PRO A 134 6.97 22.71 10.87
N ILE A 135 6.90 22.97 12.16
CA ILE A 135 7.42 22.07 13.20
C ILE A 135 6.34 21.02 13.46
N MET A 136 6.63 19.77 13.11
CA MET A 136 5.70 18.66 13.24
C MET A 136 6.22 17.64 14.25
N SER A 137 5.34 17.20 15.15
CA SER A 137 5.59 16.07 16.02
C SER A 137 5.53 14.75 15.24
N LYS A 138 5.97 13.66 15.87
CA LYS A 138 5.83 12.32 15.30
C LYS A 138 4.36 11.96 15.04
N GLU A 139 3.47 12.40 15.90
CA GLU A 139 2.02 12.19 15.77
C GLU A 139 1.48 12.94 14.55
N ASP A 140 1.89 14.20 14.36
CA ASP A 140 1.48 15.00 13.19
C ASP A 140 1.93 14.37 11.87
N VAL A 141 3.17 13.84 11.84
CA VAL A 141 3.70 13.13 10.66
C VAL A 141 2.96 11.81 10.45
N GLY A 142 2.65 11.08 11.53
CA GLY A 142 1.81 9.89 11.47
C GLY A 142 0.45 10.20 10.86
N ASP A 143 -0.18 11.27 11.31
CA ASP A 143 -1.49 11.69 10.81
C ASP A 143 -1.49 12.04 9.32
N LEU A 144 -0.39 12.61 8.83
CA LEU A 144 -0.19 12.93 7.42
C LEU A 144 0.03 11.67 6.55
N THR A 145 0.73 10.67 7.08
CA THR A 145 1.24 9.51 6.33
C THR A 145 0.28 8.31 6.32
N PHE A 146 -0.53 8.14 7.35
CA PHE A 146 -1.53 7.06 7.40
C PHE A 146 -2.79 7.32 6.56
N GLY A 147 -2.78 8.38 5.75
CA GLY A 147 -3.77 8.63 4.70
C GLY A 147 -3.87 7.56 3.61
#